data_AF-A0AAD5Z8N7-F1
#
_entry.id   AF-A0AAD5Z8N7-F1
#
_cell.length_a   1.000
_cell.length_b   1.000
_cell.length_c   1.000
_cell.angle_alpha   90.00
_cell.angle_beta   90.00
_cell.angle_gamma   90.00
#
_symmetry.space_group_name_H-M   'P 1'
#
loop_
_entity.id
_entity.type
_entity.pdbx_description
1 polymer ?
#
loop_
_entity_poly.entity_id
_entity_poly.type
_entity_poly.pdbx_seq_one_letter_code
_entity_poly.pdbx_strand_id
1 'polypeptide(L)'
;MQKAIDGPSSKDWRGSHAASFNIISNSTGAAEAVGKVLPALNGKLTGMVFCIPIVCVGSRPLTIRFKKTATYNAINGCSQVPSK
;
A
#
# COMPACT_ATOMS: atom_id res chain seq x y z
N MET A 1 -1.62 10.54 12.45
CA MET A 1 -0.98 11.68 11.77
C MET A 1 0.50 11.62 12.08
N GLN A 2 1.36 11.80 11.08
CA GLN A 2 2.81 11.81 11.28
C GLN A 2 3.24 13.06 12.04
N LYS A 3 4.20 12.92 12.96
CA LYS A 3 4.71 14.03 13.77
C LYS A 3 6.00 14.59 13.19
N ALA A 4 6.17 15.91 13.30
CA ALA A 4 7.40 16.60 12.91
C ALA A 4 8.59 16.20 13.80
N ILE A 5 8.32 15.95 15.08
CA ILE A 5 9.31 15.55 16.09
C ILE A 5 8.78 14.35 16.89
N ASP A 6 9.70 13.64 17.54
CA ASP A 6 9.34 12.52 18.40
C ASP A 6 8.37 12.96 19.50
N GLY A 7 7.26 12.23 19.69
CA GLY A 7 6.32 12.55 20.76
C GLY A 7 5.20 11.54 20.92
N PRO A 8 4.48 11.55 22.06
CA PRO A 8 3.58 10.46 22.46
C PRO A 8 2.42 10.23 21.48
N SER A 9 2.35 9.06 20.87
CA SER A 9 1.28 8.67 19.95
C SER A 9 0.45 7.56 20.59
N SER A 10 -0.83 7.84 20.87
CA SER A 10 -1.72 6.91 21.57
C SER A 10 -2.22 5.75 20.70
N LYS A 11 -2.28 5.95 19.38
CA LYS A 11 -2.87 4.99 18.44
C LYS A 11 -1.83 4.21 17.64
N ASP A 12 -0.72 4.88 17.28
CA ASP A 12 0.35 4.29 16.46
C ASP A 12 1.70 4.63 17.07
N TRP A 13 2.26 3.74 17.87
CA TRP A 13 3.55 3.95 18.53
C TRP A 13 4.68 4.17 17.52
N ARG A 14 4.66 3.51 16.35
CA ARG A 14 5.66 3.73 15.30
C ARG A 14 5.54 5.12 14.66
N GLY A 15 4.33 5.66 14.62
CA GLY A 15 4.05 7.02 14.15
C GLY A 15 4.44 8.11 15.16
N SER A 16 4.91 7.75 16.36
CA SER A 16 5.47 8.72 17.31
C SER A 16 6.81 9.27 16.85
N HIS A 17 7.49 8.58 15.93
CA HIS A 17 8.80 8.98 15.45
C HIS A 17 8.75 10.15 14.46
N ALA A 18 9.80 10.96 14.45
CA ALA A 18 9.98 12.08 13.52
C ALA A 18 9.90 11.59 12.07
N ALA A 19 8.88 12.05 11.35
CA ALA A 19 8.54 11.55 10.01
C ALA A 19 9.54 11.93 8.93
N SER A 20 10.32 12.99 9.15
CA SER A 20 11.30 13.51 8.18
C SER A 20 12.62 12.73 8.19
N PHE A 21 12.89 11.94 9.23
CA PHE A 21 14.18 11.26 9.41
C PHE A 21 14.08 9.74 9.43
N ASN A 22 12.87 9.19 9.53
CA ASN A 22 12.64 7.75 9.71
C ASN A 22 11.75 7.16 8.62
N ILE A 23 11.99 5.89 8.30
CA ILE A 23 11.07 5.07 7.52
C ILE A 23 10.10 4.42 8.52
N ILE A 24 8.83 4.84 8.46
CA ILE A 24 7.81 4.40 9.42
C ILE A 24 6.89 3.36 8.76
N SER A 25 6.83 2.16 9.35
CA SER A 25 5.91 1.11 8.91
C SER A 25 4.57 1.23 9.61
N ASN A 26 3.49 1.29 8.84
CA ASN A 26 2.11 1.34 9.32
C ASN A 26 1.23 0.31 8.60
N SER A 27 0.18 -0.16 9.28
CA SER A 27 -0.85 -1.00 8.67
C SER A 27 -1.77 -0.18 7.75
N THR A 28 -2.26 -0.79 6.67
CA THR A 28 -3.26 -0.17 5.78
C THR A 28 -4.43 -1.12 5.51
N GLY A 29 -5.65 -0.60 5.56
CA GLY A 29 -6.85 -1.32 5.16
C GLY A 29 -7.16 -1.23 3.66
N ALA A 30 -6.32 -0.56 2.86
CA ALA A 30 -6.62 -0.32 1.44
C ALA A 30 -6.71 -1.62 0.63
N ALA A 31 -5.82 -2.58 0.88
CA ALA A 31 -5.83 -3.88 0.21
C ALA A 31 -7.08 -4.70 0.60
N GLU A 32 -7.49 -4.63 1.87
CA GLU A 32 -8.70 -5.30 2.37
C GLU A 32 -9.98 -4.65 1.81
N ALA A 33 -9.97 -3.32 1.61
CA ALA A 33 -11.07 -2.59 1.00
C ALA A 33 -11.32 -3.00 -0.46
N VAL A 34 -10.28 -3.37 -1.21
CA VAL A 34 -10.43 -3.94 -2.57
C VAL A 34 -11.26 -5.22 -2.52
N GLY A 35 -11.14 -6.02 -1.46
CA GLY A 35 -11.98 -7.21 -1.24
C GLY A 35 -13.47 -6.91 -1.07
N LYS A 36 -13.81 -5.70 -0.56
CA LYS A 36 -15.21 -5.24 -0.45
C LYS A 36 -15.76 -4.77 -1.80
N VAL A 37 -14.93 -4.17 -2.64
CA VAL A 37 -15.32 -3.70 -3.99
C VAL A 37 -15.37 -4.84 -4.99
N LEU A 38 -14.48 -5.83 -4.85
CA LEU A 38 -14.38 -7.00 -5.70
C LEU A 38 -14.53 -8.27 -4.84
N PRO A 39 -15.75 -8.83 -4.71
CA PRO A 39 -16.02 -9.94 -3.78
C PRO A 39 -15.21 -11.20 -4.09
N ALA A 40 -14.78 -11.41 -5.35
CA ALA A 40 -13.90 -12.52 -5.74
C ALA A 40 -12.49 -12.44 -5.12
N LEU A 41 -12.06 -11.25 -4.70
CA LEU A 41 -10.76 -10.96 -4.09
C LEU A 41 -10.85 -10.77 -2.57
N ASN A 42 -12.03 -10.95 -1.97
CA ASN A 42 -12.21 -10.79 -0.53
C ASN A 42 -11.34 -11.78 0.25
N GLY A 43 -10.63 -11.28 1.26
CA GLY A 43 -9.72 -12.06 2.10
C GLY A 43 -8.41 -12.53 1.43
N LYS A 44 -8.15 -12.19 0.16
CA LYS A 44 -6.93 -12.62 -0.56
C LYS A 44 -5.84 -11.57 -0.61
N LEU A 45 -6.19 -10.31 -0.37
CA LEU A 45 -5.28 -9.17 -0.44
C LEU A 45 -5.12 -8.56 0.95
N THR A 46 -3.87 -8.43 1.38
CA THR A 46 -3.47 -7.66 2.56
C THR A 46 -2.30 -6.78 2.19
N GLY A 47 -2.01 -5.76 3.00
CA GLY A 47 -0.95 -4.80 2.68
C GLY A 47 -0.46 -4.03 3.89
N MET A 48 0.74 -3.49 3.73
CA MET A 48 1.35 -2.55 4.67
C MET A 48 1.82 -1.30 3.91
N VAL A 49 2.02 -0.20 4.63
CA VAL A 49 2.51 1.06 4.06
C VAL A 49 3.81 1.44 4.74
N PHE A 50 4.74 1.93 3.93
CA PHE A 50 5.94 2.61 4.40
C PHE A 50 5.77 4.10 4.14
N CYS A 51 5.83 4.88 5.22
CA CYS A 51 5.91 6.32 5.13
C CYS A 51 7.40 6.69 5.08
N ILE A 52 7.81 7.17 3.91
CA ILE A 52 9.16 7.63 3.59
C ILE A 52 9.12 9.16 3.59
N PRO A 53 10.21 9.88 3.90
CA PRO A 53 10.25 11.34 3.92
C PRO A 53 10.15 11.98 2.52
N ILE A 54 8.97 11.85 1.90
CA ILE A 54 8.59 12.44 0.61
C ILE A 54 7.19 13.06 0.74
N VAL A 55 6.98 14.21 0.08
CA VAL A 55 5.88 15.11 0.44
C VAL A 55 4.50 14.63 -0.02
N CYS A 56 4.39 13.94 -1.17
CA CYS A 56 3.08 13.60 -1.72
C CYS A 56 3.03 12.42 -2.71
N VAL A 57 4.17 11.95 -3.22
CA VAL A 57 4.19 10.83 -4.18
C VAL A 57 4.36 9.50 -3.45
N GLY A 58 3.72 8.43 -3.94
CA GLY A 58 3.84 7.10 -3.38
C GLY A 58 3.76 6.03 -4.45
N SER A 59 4.43 4.90 -4.21
CA SER A 59 4.37 3.71 -5.06
C SER A 59 3.58 2.60 -4.36
N ARG A 60 2.94 1.74 -5.15
CA ARG A 60 2.16 0.59 -4.67
C ARG A 60 2.73 -0.69 -5.28
N PRO A 61 3.78 -1.29 -4.69
CA PRO A 61 4.27 -2.58 -5.15
C PRO A 61 3.21 -3.65 -4.87
N LEU A 62 2.84 -4.41 -5.90
CA LEU A 62 1.80 -5.43 -5.83
C LEU A 62 2.38 -6.78 -6.24
N THR A 63 2.41 -7.73 -5.31
CA THR A 63 2.85 -9.10 -5.57
C THR A 63 1.65 -10.03 -5.48
N ILE A 64 1.30 -10.68 -6.60
CA ILE A 64 0.15 -11.59 -6.69
C ILE A 64 0.61 -12.93 -7.25
N ARG A 65 0.02 -14.02 -6.76
CA ARG A 65 0.15 -15.35 -7.36
C ARG A 65 -1.02 -15.61 -8.30
N PHE A 66 -0.72 -15.83 -9.57
CA PHE A 66 -1.73 -16.14 -10.57
C PHE A 66 -2.04 -17.65 -10.60
N LYS A 67 -3.30 -18.02 -10.87
CA LYS A 67 -3.70 -19.42 -11.08
C LYS A 67 -3.34 -19.95 -12.48
N LYS A 68 -3.26 -19.06 -13.47
CA LYS A 68 -2.86 -19.37 -14.84
C LYS A 68 -1.51 -18.71 -15.12
N THR A 69 -0.67 -19.36 -15.91
CA THR A 69 0.60 -18.79 -16.38
C THR A 69 0.33 -17.56 -17.23
N ALA A 70 0.92 -16.43 -16.86
CA ALA A 70 0.80 -15.17 -17.57
C ALA A 70 2.21 -14.64 -17.89
N THR A 71 2.44 -14.30 -19.15
CA THR A 71 3.69 -13.67 -19.61
C THR A 71 3.63 -12.17 -19.33
N TYR A 72 4.76 -11.53 -19.01
CA TYR A 72 4.85 -10.09 -18.72
C TYR A 72 4.17 -9.21 -19.78
N ASN A 73 4.34 -9.54 -21.06
CA ASN A 73 3.73 -8.81 -22.17
C ASN A 73 2.18 -8.89 -22.16
N ALA A 74 1.62 -10.03 -21.74
CA ALA A 74 0.17 -10.18 -21.62
C ALA A 74 -0.41 -9.37 -20.44
N ILE A 75 0.35 -9.23 -19.36
CA ILE A 75 -0.04 -8.42 -18.19
C ILE A 75 -0.04 -6.94 -18.56
N ASN A 76 1.04 -6.46 -19.19
CA ASN A 76 1.16 -5.07 -19.60
C ASN A 76 0.13 -4.68 -20.66
N GLY A 77 -0.19 -5.57 -21.60
CA GLY A 77 -1.25 -5.33 -22.58
C GLY A 77 -2.65 -5.28 -21.95
N CYS A 78 -2.91 -6.08 -20.92
CA CYS A 78 -4.19 -6.07 -20.21
C CYS A 78 -4.35 -4.86 -19.27
N SER A 79 -3.25 -4.29 -18.75
CA SER A 79 -3.28 -3.10 -17.90
C SER A 79 -3.46 -1.77 -18.64
N GLN A 80 -3.33 -1.76 -19.98
CA GLN A 80 -3.43 -0.55 -20.81
C GLN A 80 -4.87 -0.15 -21.21
N VAL A 81 -5.88 -0.87 -20.73
CA VAL A 81 -7.31 -0.57 -20.98
C VAL A 81 -7.70 0.70 -20.19
N PRO A 82 -8.44 1.64 -20.79
CA PRO A 82 -8.07 3.05 -20.94
C PRO A 82 -7.92 3.79 -19.60
N SER A 83 -6.80 4.50 -19.45
CA SER A 83 -6.73 5.65 -18.55
C SER A 83 -7.75 6.68 -19.03
N LYS A 84 -8.88 6.80 -18.33
CA LYS A 84 -9.69 8.01 -18.41
C LYS A 84 -8.96 9.16 -17.74
#